data_AF-A0A955YCZ4-F1
#
_entry.id   AF-A0A955YCZ4-F1
#
_cell.length_a   1.000
_cell.length_b   1.000
_cell.length_c   1.000
_cell.angle_alpha   90.00
_cell.angle_beta   90.00
_cell.angle_gamma   90.00
#
_symmetry.space_group_name_H-M   'P 1'
#
loop_
_entity.id
_entity.type
_entity.pdbx_description
1 polymer ?
#
loop_
_entity_poly.entity_id
_entity_poly.type
_entity_poly.pdbx_seq_one_letter_code
_entity_poly.pdbx_strand_id
1 'polypeptide(L)'
;MGFSGEISEGGVFLATYDVLAVRSSVEVLVTLPGGYEFKVNGWVRYVRDPFDFSADSDPGMGIQFENLQAKDRELIMRFIRKRAPTFYDD
;
A
#
# COMPACT_ATOMS: atom_id res chain seq x y z
N MET A 1 9.65 -12.91 1.55
CA MET A 1 8.69 -12.82 2.71
C MET A 1 7.37 -12.16 2.28
N GLY A 2 6.29 -12.93 2.04
CA GLY A 2 4.98 -12.40 1.63
C GLY A 2 4.05 -12.10 2.82
N PHE A 3 3.51 -10.87 2.88
CA PHE A 3 2.52 -10.51 3.90
C PHE A 3 1.18 -11.20 3.64
N SER A 4 0.99 -12.35 4.28
CA SER A 4 -0.30 -13.00 4.50
C SER A 4 -0.78 -12.64 5.91
N GLY A 5 -1.46 -11.50 6.03
CA GLY A 5 -2.07 -11.07 7.28
C GLY A 5 -3.15 -10.04 6.99
N GLU A 6 -4.39 -10.52 6.88
CA GLU A 6 -5.60 -9.70 6.94
C GLU A 6 -5.65 -8.48 6.00
N ILE A 7 -5.89 -8.73 4.70
CA ILE A 7 -6.48 -7.75 3.78
C ILE A 7 -7.97 -7.52 4.13
N SER A 8 -8.34 -7.60 5.41
CA SER A 8 -9.70 -7.34 5.91
C SER A 8 -9.99 -5.83 5.91
N GLU A 9 -8.97 -4.99 6.11
CA GLU A 9 -9.03 -3.53 6.05
C GLU A 9 -8.30 -2.92 4.84
N GLY A 10 -7.40 -3.69 4.20
CA GLY A 10 -6.64 -3.27 3.02
C GLY A 10 -5.48 -2.31 3.34
N GLY A 11 -4.66 -2.04 2.33
CA GLY A 11 -3.51 -1.15 2.45
C GLY A 11 -2.69 -1.08 1.16
N VAL A 12 -1.69 -0.21 1.15
CA VAL A 12 -0.79 -0.01 0.01
C VAL A 12 0.65 0.14 0.50
N PHE A 13 1.60 -0.34 -0.29
CA PHE A 13 3.00 0.03 -0.14
C PHE A 13 3.31 1.23 -1.03
N LEU A 14 3.74 2.34 -0.42
CA LEU A 14 4.21 3.52 -1.13
C LEU A 14 5.73 3.45 -1.22
N ALA A 15 6.26 3.18 -2.42
CA ALA A 15 7.68 3.25 -2.69
C ALA A 15 8.12 4.73 -2.72
N THR A 16 8.99 5.12 -1.80
CA THR A 16 9.46 6.49 -1.61
C THR A 16 10.73 6.51 -0.76
N TYR A 17 11.58 7.51 -0.97
CA TYR A 17 12.73 7.78 -0.09
C TYR A 17 12.35 8.67 1.10
N ASP A 18 11.25 9.40 1.00
CA ASP A 18 10.72 10.24 2.07
C ASP A 18 9.68 9.45 2.86
N VAL A 19 10.17 8.67 3.83
CA VAL A 19 9.36 7.80 4.67
C VAL A 19 8.94 8.51 5.96
N LEU A 20 7.69 8.29 6.35
CA LEU A 20 7.17 8.75 7.63
C LEU A 20 7.33 7.67 8.70
N ALA A 21 7.42 8.08 9.97
CA ALA A 21 7.53 7.15 11.09
C ALA A 21 6.31 6.22 11.19
N VAL A 22 6.52 4.99 11.66
CA VAL A 22 5.42 4.07 12.00
C VAL A 22 4.47 4.76 13.00
N ARG A 23 3.17 4.55 12.83
CA ARG A 23 2.05 5.23 13.52
C ARG A 23 1.79 6.68 13.09
N SER A 24 2.46 7.20 12.07
CA SER A 24 2.03 8.46 11.43
C SER A 24 0.64 8.28 10.80
N SER A 25 -0.24 9.25 11.02
CA SER A 25 -1.53 9.35 10.31
C SER A 25 -1.33 10.12 9.00
N VAL A 26 -1.94 9.63 7.93
CA VAL A 26 -1.81 10.18 6.58
C VAL A 26 -3.15 10.20 5.86
N GLU A 27 -3.35 11.17 4.96
CA GLU A 27 -4.38 11.10 3.92
C GLU A 27 -3.71 10.62 2.62
N VAL A 28 -4.23 9.54 2.04
CA VAL A 28 -3.71 8.95 0.80
C VAL A 28 -4.66 9.25 -0.34
N LEU A 29 -4.15 9.85 -1.42
CA LEU A 29 -4.83 9.89 -2.70
C LEU A 29 -4.46 8.63 -3.49
N VAL A 30 -5.44 7.77 -3.74
CA VAL A 30 -5.27 6.56 -4.56
C VAL A 30 -5.80 6.83 -5.95
N THR A 31 -4.95 6.62 -6.96
CA THR A 31 -5.34 6.71 -8.37
C THR A 31 -5.22 5.33 -9.01
N LEU A 32 -6.30 4.87 -9.64
CA LEU A 32 -6.36 3.62 -10.39
C LEU A 32 -6.52 3.90 -11.90
N PRO A 33 -6.05 2.99 -12.77
CA PRO A 33 -6.25 3.13 -14.22
C PRO A 33 -7.72 3.30 -14.60
N GLY A 34 -7.97 4.08 -15.64
CA GLY A 34 -9.32 4.47 -16.06
C GLY A 34 -9.83 5.75 -15.38
N GLY A 35 -8.96 6.50 -14.71
CA GLY A 35 -9.28 7.81 -14.13
C GLY A 35 -10.04 7.74 -12.81
N TYR A 36 -10.06 6.58 -12.16
CA TYR A 36 -10.68 6.45 -10.84
C TYR A 36 -9.71 6.96 -9.78
N GLU A 37 -10.19 7.88 -8.94
CA GLU A 37 -9.43 8.41 -7.82
C GLU A 37 -10.31 8.50 -6.57
N PHE A 38 -9.70 8.26 -5.41
CA PHE A 38 -10.34 8.47 -4.12
C PHE A 38 -9.31 8.79 -3.04
N LYS A 39 -9.76 9.49 -2.00
CA LYS A 39 -8.97 9.78 -0.81
C LYS A 39 -9.37 8.85 0.32
N VAL A 40 -8.39 8.40 1.10
CA VAL A 40 -8.62 7.56 2.28
C VAL A 40 -7.60 7.88 3.36
N ASN A 41 -8.05 7.94 4.62
CA ASN A 41 -7.14 8.07 5.76
C ASN A 41 -6.39 6.76 5.97
N GLY A 42 -5.22 6.83 6.56
CA GLY A 42 -4.45 5.64 6.86
C GLY A 42 -3.38 5.85 7.92
N TRP A 43 -2.80 4.72 8.30
CA TRP A 43 -1.74 4.65 9.31
C TRP A 43 -0.52 3.96 8.73
N VAL A 44 0.65 4.57 8.91
CA VAL A 44 1.91 3.89 8.59
C VAL A 44 2.11 2.72 9.56
N ARG A 45 2.20 1.50 9.03
CA ARG A 45 2.38 0.27 9.82
C ARG A 45 3.74 -0.38 9.64
N TYR A 46 4.41 -0.08 8.54
CA TYR A 46 5.70 -0.65 8.18
C TYR A 46 6.52 0.41 7.44
N VAL A 47 7.82 0.45 7.69
CA VAL A 47 8.79 1.29 6.96
C VAL A 47 9.93 0.40 6.52
N ARG A 48 10.30 0.51 5.24
CA ARG A 48 11.54 -0.03 4.69
C ARG A 48 12.53 1.12 4.57
N ASP A 49 13.65 0.99 5.26
CA ASP A 49 14.62 2.06 5.44
C ASP A 49 15.26 2.46 4.10
N PRO A 50 15.22 3.74 3.69
CA PRO A 50 15.91 4.23 2.49
C PRO A 50 17.44 4.14 2.54
N PHE A 51 18.02 3.94 3.73
CA PHE A 51 19.45 3.80 3.93
C PHE A 51 19.90 2.34 4.09
N ASP A 52 18.98 1.38 4.06
CA ASP A 52 19.31 -0.03 4.02
C ASP A 52 19.65 -0.47 2.59
N PHE A 53 20.88 -0.19 2.17
CA PHE A 53 21.41 -0.56 0.85
C PHE A 53 21.59 -2.07 0.67
N SER A 54 21.35 -2.89 1.70
CA SER A 54 21.37 -4.34 1.61
C SER A 54 20.03 -4.94 1.17
N ALA A 55 18.97 -4.12 1.12
CA ALA A 55 17.65 -4.56 0.69
C ALA A 55 17.56 -4.63 -0.84
N ASP A 56 17.24 -5.81 -1.37
CA ASP A 56 16.95 -6.03 -2.80
C ASP A 56 15.59 -5.44 -3.25
N SER A 57 14.97 -4.56 -2.45
CA SER A 57 13.63 -4.03 -2.70
C SER A 57 13.57 -2.52 -2.45
N ASP A 58 12.75 -1.83 -3.24
CA ASP A 58 12.59 -0.36 -3.15
C ASP A 58 12.22 0.11 -1.75
N PRO A 59 12.83 1.20 -1.23
CA PRO A 59 12.46 1.76 0.05
C PRO A 59 11.06 2.37 0.02
N GLY A 60 10.45 2.53 1.20
CA GLY A 60 9.09 3.03 1.28
C GLY A 60 8.38 2.68 2.56
N MET A 61 7.06 2.78 2.53
CA MET A 61 6.23 2.51 3.70
C MET A 61 4.92 1.82 3.36
N GLY A 62 4.53 0.90 4.23
CA GLY A 62 3.22 0.24 4.20
C GLY A 62 2.20 1.08 4.97
N ILE A 63 1.14 1.47 4.28
CA ILE A 63 0.03 2.25 4.82
C ILE A 63 -1.21 1.36 4.89
N GLN A 64 -1.75 1.18 6.10
CA GLN A 64 -3.05 0.55 6.32
C GLN A 64 -4.15 1.59 6.12
N PHE A 65 -5.16 1.27 5.32
CA PHE A 65 -6.30 2.18 5.14
C PHE A 65 -7.23 2.14 6.34
N GLU A 66 -7.85 3.27 6.64
CA GLU A 66 -8.85 3.43 7.69
C GLU A 66 -10.20 3.73 7.05
N ASN A 67 -11.25 3.00 7.45
CA ASN A 67 -12.63 3.19 7.00
C ASN A 67 -12.81 3.18 5.46
N LEU A 68 -12.10 2.28 4.75
CA LEU A 68 -12.22 2.14 3.30
C LEU A 68 -13.68 1.81 2.90
N GLN A 69 -14.27 2.64 2.04
CA GLN A 69 -15.66 2.44 1.60
C GLN A 69 -15.78 1.15 0.77
N ALA A 70 -16.91 0.46 0.89
CA ALA A 70 -17.16 -0.80 0.18
C ALA A 70 -16.97 -0.67 -1.34
N LYS A 71 -17.41 0.46 -1.92
CA LYS A 71 -17.25 0.76 -3.36
C LYS A 71 -15.78 0.85 -3.79
N ASP A 72 -14.94 1.49 -2.97
CA ASP A 72 -13.53 1.73 -3.28
C ASP A 72 -12.74 0.43 -3.11
N ARG A 73 -13.10 -0.35 -2.09
CA ARG A 73 -12.61 -1.72 -1.91
C ARG A 73 -12.91 -2.60 -3.12
N GLU A 74 -14.13 -2.57 -3.66
CA GLU A 74 -14.50 -3.36 -4.82
C GLU A 74 -13.66 -2.98 -6.06
N LEU A 75 -13.43 -1.68 -6.27
CA LEU A 75 -12.59 -1.16 -7.36
C LEU A 75 -11.13 -1.65 -7.22
N ILE A 76 -10.55 -1.55 -6.03
CA ILE A 76 -9.20 -2.07 -5.73
C ILE A 76 -9.14 -3.57 -6.01
N MET A 77 -10.11 -4.35 -5.52
CA MET A 77 -10.14 -5.80 -5.72
C MET A 77 -10.28 -6.17 -7.20
N ARG A 78 -11.07 -5.42 -7.97
CA ARG A 78 -11.18 -5.61 -9.43
C ARG A 78 -9.86 -5.29 -10.14
N PHE A 79 -9.12 -4.29 -9.67
CA PHE A 79 -7.80 -3.96 -10.20
C PHE A 79 -6.78 -5.07 -9.90
N ILE A 80 -6.69 -5.53 -8.65
CA ILE A 80 -5.79 -6.63 -8.24
C ILE A 80 -6.08 -7.90 -9.05
N ARG A 81 -7.35 -8.25 -9.31
CA ARG A 81 -7.67 -9.44 -10.12
C ARG A 81 -7.26 -9.33 -11.59
N LYS A 82 -7.18 -8.12 -12.14
CA LYS A 82 -6.81 -7.90 -13.56
C LYS A 82 -5.31 -7.88 -13.79
N ARG A 83 -4.52 -7.57 -12.76
CA ARG A 83 -3.06 -7.64 -12.79
C ARG A 83 -2.68 -8.97 -12.15
N ALA A 84 -2.19 -9.95 -12.93
CA ALA A 84 -1.64 -11.16 -12.33
C ALA A 84 -0.66 -10.74 -11.21
N PRO A 85 -0.71 -11.35 -10.01
CA PRO A 85 0.20 -10.97 -8.94
C PRO A 85 1.63 -11.12 -9.47
N THR A 86 2.39 -10.03 -9.45
CA THR A 86 3.83 -10.13 -9.65
C THR A 86 4.37 -10.72 -8.35
N PHE A 87 4.44 -12.05 -8.30
CA PHE A 87 5.21 -12.74 -7.27
C PHE A 87 6.67 -12.37 -7.53
N TYR A 88 7.26 -11.62 -6.60
CA TYR A 88 8.70 -11.58 -6.46
C TYR A 88 9.05 -12.87 -5.71
N ASP A 89 9.47 -13.89 -6.46
CA ASP A 89 10.18 -15.03 -5.87
C ASP A 89 11.56 -14.49 -5.44
N ASP A 90 11.90 -14.69 -4.16
CA ASP A 90 13.24 -14.48 -3.61
C ASP A 90 14.26 -15.37 -4.38
#